data_AF-A0A1H3JFG3-F1
#
_entry.id   AF-A0A1H3JFG3-F1
#
_cell.length_a   1.000
_cell.length_b   1.000
_cell.length_c   1.000
_cell.angle_alpha   90.00
_cell.angle_beta   90.00
_cell.angle_gamma   90.00
#
_symmetry.space_group_name_H-M   'P 1'
#
loop_
_entity.id
_entity.type
_entity.pdbx_description
1 polymer ?
#
loop_
_entity_poly.entity_id
_entity_poly.type
_entity_poly.pdbx_seq_one_letter_code
_entity_poly.pdbx_strand_id
1 'polypeptide(L)'
;MAKFLNTSATNYFLEELIKDAKDRLILISPFLKLNDRIKELLADKNRLKIDVRIVYGKSELQPEEISWLKGLTYIRTSFCKNLHAKCYLNEEL
;
A
#
# COMPACT_ATOMS: atom_id res chain seq x y z
N MET A 1 -13.42 -11.06 -17.20
CA MET A 1 -14.70 -10.82 -16.51
C MET A 1 -14.39 -10.07 -15.22
N ALA A 2 -15.11 -9.00 -14.89
CA ALA A 2 -14.84 -8.26 -13.66
C ALA A 2 -15.19 -9.11 -12.42
N LYS A 3 -14.30 -9.13 -11.42
CA LYS A 3 -14.53 -9.80 -10.15
C LYS A 3 -15.02 -8.79 -9.12
N PHE A 4 -16.20 -9.01 -8.56
CA PHE A 4 -16.76 -8.17 -7.52
C PHE A 4 -16.32 -8.70 -6.15
N LEU A 5 -15.77 -7.82 -5.33
CA LEU A 5 -15.20 -8.17 -4.04
C LEU A 5 -16.00 -7.51 -2.92
N ASN A 6 -16.24 -8.27 -1.86
CA ASN A 6 -16.66 -7.70 -0.58
C ASN A 6 -15.43 -7.24 0.22
N THR A 7 -15.64 -6.71 1.43
CA THR A 7 -14.56 -6.20 2.29
C THR A 7 -13.51 -7.26 2.61
N SER A 8 -13.94 -8.47 3.01
CA SER A 8 -13.02 -9.56 3.36
C SER A 8 -12.18 -9.99 2.17
N ALA A 9 -12.82 -10.15 1.00
CA ALA A 9 -12.13 -10.50 -0.23
C ALA A 9 -11.17 -9.40 -0.67
N THR A 10 -11.53 -8.12 -0.49
CA THR A 10 -10.65 -6.99 -0.79
C THR A 10 -9.37 -7.04 0.04
N ASN A 11 -9.46 -7.33 1.33
CA ASN A 11 -8.27 -7.48 2.19
C ASN A 11 -7.42 -8.67 1.76
N TYR A 12 -8.05 -9.82 1.50
CA TYR A 12 -7.34 -11.01 1.03
C TYR A 12 -6.58 -10.74 -0.28
N PHE A 13 -7.24 -10.20 -1.30
CA PHE A 13 -6.57 -9.91 -2.58
C PHE A 13 -5.53 -8.81 -2.47
N LEU A 14 -5.70 -7.84 -1.56
CA LEU A 14 -4.67 -6.85 -1.28
C LEU A 14 -3.42 -7.50 -0.66
N GLU A 15 -3.57 -8.43 0.28
CA GLU A 15 -2.44 -9.16 0.85
C GLU A 15 -1.70 -9.97 -0.21
N GLU A 16 -2.42 -10.73 -1.04
CA GLU A 16 -1.82 -11.51 -2.12
C GLU A 16 -1.11 -10.60 -3.12
N LEU A 17 -1.74 -9.50 -3.55
CA LEU A 17 -1.13 -8.52 -4.46
C LEU A 17 0.18 -7.96 -3.90
N ILE A 18 0.24 -7.67 -2.60
CA ILE A 18 1.47 -7.22 -1.96
C ILE A 18 2.48 -8.37 -1.94
N LYS A 19 2.12 -9.59 -1.55
CA LYS A 19 3.04 -10.74 -1.52
C LYS A 19 3.64 -11.05 -2.89
N ASP A 20 2.84 -10.94 -3.94
CA ASP A 20 3.25 -11.31 -5.29
C ASP A 20 4.12 -10.25 -5.98
N ALA A 21 4.17 -9.02 -5.46
CA ALA A 21 5.02 -7.96 -6.01
C ALA A 21 6.53 -8.30 -5.89
N LYS A 22 7.21 -8.41 -7.02
CA LYS A 22 8.63 -8.75 -7.19
C LYS A 22 9.49 -7.58 -7.64
N ASP A 23 8.90 -6.58 -8.31
CA ASP A 23 9.64 -5.41 -8.82
C ASP A 23 9.06 -4.09 -8.31
N ARG A 24 7.74 -3.92 -8.38
CA ARG A 24 7.08 -2.66 -8.05
C ARG A 24 5.70 -2.87 -7.45
N LEU A 25 5.42 -2.17 -6.36
CA LEU A 25 4.09 -2.11 -5.75
C LEU A 25 3.59 -0.66 -5.72
N ILE A 26 2.38 -0.41 -6.21
CA ILE A 26 1.74 0.91 -6.16
C ILE A 26 0.43 0.79 -5.38
N LEU A 27 0.33 1.57 -4.29
CA LEU A 27 -0.85 1.68 -3.45
C LEU A 27 -1.39 3.11 -3.50
N ILE A 28 -2.58 3.27 -4.08
CA ILE A 28 -3.29 4.56 -4.15
C ILE A 28 -4.56 4.43 -3.32
N SER A 29 -4.69 5.23 -2.27
CA SER A 29 -5.89 5.22 -1.45
C SER A 29 -6.18 6.59 -0.84
N PRO A 30 -7.42 7.12 -0.93
CA PRO A 30 -7.78 8.38 -0.26
C PRO A 30 -7.55 8.29 1.25
N PHE A 31 -7.80 7.12 1.84
CA PHE A 31 -7.57 6.82 3.26
C PHE A 31 -6.56 5.68 3.35
N LEU A 32 -5.37 5.97 3.87
CA LEU A 32 -4.38 4.95 4.12
C LEU A 32 -4.59 4.40 5.54
N LYS A 33 -5.09 3.16 5.64
CA LYS A 33 -5.20 2.42 6.89
C LYS A 33 -4.36 1.16 6.76
N LEU A 34 -3.25 1.11 7.49
CA LEU A 34 -2.34 -0.03 7.50
C LEU A 34 -2.58 -0.83 8.78
N ASN A 35 -3.14 -2.03 8.65
CA ASN A 35 -3.14 -2.98 9.77
C ASN A 35 -1.74 -3.60 9.93
N ASP A 36 -1.52 -4.29 11.04
CA ASP A 36 -0.21 -4.89 11.36
C ASP A 36 0.25 -5.87 10.27
N ARG A 37 -0.69 -6.63 9.70
CA ARG A 37 -0.42 -7.57 8.63
C ARG A 37 0.15 -6.89 7.37
N ILE A 38 -0.45 -5.79 6.94
CA ILE A 38 0.03 -5.01 5.79
C ILE A 38 1.36 -4.33 6.13
N LYS A 39 1.57 -3.86 7.37
CA LYS A 39 2.84 -3.28 7.81
C LYS A 39 3.98 -4.29 7.73
N GLU A 40 3.77 -5.52 8.17
CA GLU A 40 4.74 -6.62 8.05
C GLU A 40 5.09 -6.89 6.58
N LEU A 41 4.09 -7.04 5.72
CA LEU A 41 4.30 -7.30 4.29
C LEU A 41 5.08 -6.16 3.61
N LEU A 42 4.76 -4.90 3.93
CA LEU A 42 5.50 -3.75 3.42
C LEU A 42 6.95 -3.72 3.94
N ALA A 43 7.17 -4.07 5.20
CA ALA A 43 8.52 -4.19 5.76
C ALA A 43 9.33 -5.31 5.08
N ASP A 44 8.69 -6.43 4.74
CA ASP A 44 9.31 -7.49 3.93
C ASP A 44 9.68 -6.99 2.54
N LYS A 45 8.79 -6.27 1.86
CA LYS A 45 9.09 -5.67 0.55
C LYS A 45 10.22 -4.66 0.60
N ASN A 46 10.28 -3.87 1.66
CA ASN A 46 11.41 -2.97 1.88
C ASN A 46 12.73 -3.72 2.08
N ARG A 47 12.74 -4.84 2.83
CA ARG A 47 13.92 -5.70 3.00
C ARG A 47 14.39 -6.31 1.69
N LEU A 48 13.45 -6.72 0.84
CA LEU A 48 13.70 -7.23 -0.51
C LEU A 48 14.05 -6.13 -1.52
N LYS A 49 14.07 -4.85 -1.10
CA LYS A 49 14.40 -3.69 -1.93
C LYS A 49 13.41 -3.43 -3.10
N ILE A 50 12.17 -3.86 -2.94
CA ILE A 50 11.10 -3.65 -3.94
C ILE A 50 10.69 -2.17 -3.94
N ASP A 51 10.51 -1.57 -5.13
CA ASP A 51 10.04 -0.17 -5.25
C ASP A 51 8.55 -0.07 -4.87
N VAL A 52 8.27 0.37 -3.65
CA VAL A 52 6.90 0.59 -3.18
C VAL A 52 6.56 2.06 -3.23
N ARG A 53 5.44 2.40 -3.87
CA ARG A 53 4.92 3.78 -3.96
C ARG A 53 3.54 3.86 -3.36
N ILE A 54 3.39 4.71 -2.37
CA ILE A 54 2.12 4.91 -1.65
C ILE A 54 1.65 6.35 -1.87
N VAL A 55 0.49 6.51 -2.49
CA VAL A 55 -0.17 7.80 -2.67
C VAL A 55 -1.42 7.86 -1.79
N TYR A 56 -1.49 8.86 -0.93
CA TYR A 56 -2.59 9.00 0.04
C TYR A 56 -3.19 10.41 0.07
N GLY A 57 -4.49 10.49 0.39
CA GLY A 57 -5.30 11.71 0.21
C GLY A 57 -5.67 12.47 1.46
N LYS A 58 -5.99 11.74 2.54
CA LYS A 58 -6.36 12.32 3.82
C LYS A 58 -5.23 12.11 4.81
N SER A 59 -4.90 13.19 5.53
CA SER A 59 -3.83 13.20 6.53
C SER A 59 -4.33 12.69 7.89
N GLU A 60 -4.93 11.50 7.90
CA GLU A 60 -5.36 10.81 9.13
C GLU A 60 -4.27 9.88 9.70
N LEU A 61 -3.14 9.74 9.01
CA LEU A 61 -2.02 8.94 9.50
C LEU A 61 -1.49 9.53 10.80
N GLN A 62 -1.40 8.70 11.83
CA GLN A 62 -0.79 9.13 13.08
C GLN A 62 0.70 9.45 12.86
N PRO A 63 1.29 10.36 13.64
CA PRO A 63 2.71 10.71 13.52
C PRO A 63 3.64 9.48 13.56
N GLU A 64 3.29 8.47 14.35
CA GLU A 64 4.03 7.21 14.43
C GLU A 64 4.02 6.43 13.11
N GLU A 65 2.88 6.35 12.42
CA GLU A 65 2.78 5.67 11.13
C GLU A 65 3.56 6.41 10.04
N ILE A 66 3.54 7.74 10.08
CA ILE A 66 4.35 8.57 9.18
C ILE A 66 5.83 8.33 9.45
N SER A 67 6.24 8.29 10.71
CA SER A 67 7.63 8.03 11.11
C SER A 67 8.08 6.65 10.65
N TRP A 68 7.25 5.62 10.88
CA TRP A 68 7.51 4.25 10.44
C TRP A 68 7.67 4.17 8.91
N LEU A 69 6.73 4.76 8.14
CA LEU A 69 6.82 4.78 6.67
C LEU A 69 8.08 5.51 6.18
N LYS A 70 8.46 6.63 6.81
CA LYS A 70 9.69 7.36 6.47
C LYS A 70 10.97 6.58 6.79
N GLY A 71 10.92 5.62 7.72
CA GLY A 71 12.05 4.75 8.04
C GLY A 71 12.33 3.67 6.99
N LEU A 72 11.43 3.47 6.02
CA LEU A 72 11.54 2.42 5.01
C LEU A 72 12.15 2.97 3.72
N THR A 73 13.43 2.68 3.47
CA THR A 73 14.23 3.24 2.36
C THR A 73 13.65 3.01 0.96
N TYR A 74 12.98 1.89 0.73
CA TYR A 74 12.43 1.51 -0.57
C TYR A 74 10.92 1.79 -0.68
N ILE A 75 10.33 2.41 0.35
CA ILE A 75 8.93 2.84 0.34
C ILE A 75 8.85 4.35 0.26
N ARG A 76 8.26 4.83 -0.83
CA ARG A 76 8.04 6.26 -1.06
C ARG A 76 6.59 6.59 -0.80
N THR A 77 6.36 7.58 0.04
CA THR A 77 5.02 8.08 0.34
C THR A 77 4.82 9.44 -0.32
N SER A 78 3.61 9.68 -0.82
CA SER A 78 3.24 10.94 -1.47
C SER A 78 1.84 11.34 -1.06
N PHE A 79 1.69 12.57 -0.59
CA PHE A 79 0.41 13.14 -0.24
C PHE A 79 -0.21 13.85 -1.46
N CYS A 80 -1.46 13.55 -1.77
CA CYS A 80 -2.22 14.19 -2.85
C CYS A 80 -3.52 14.79 -2.30
N LYS A 81 -3.55 16.12 -2.17
CA LYS A 81 -4.76 16.84 -1.73
C LYS A 81 -5.91 16.56 -2.71
N ASN A 82 -7.05 16.11 -2.18
CA ASN A 82 -8.26 15.72 -2.95
C ASN A 82 -8.14 14.41 -3.74
N LEU A 83 -7.32 13.46 -3.30
CA LEU A 83 -7.37 12.11 -3.86
C LEU A 83 -8.70 11.43 -3.51
N HIS A 84 -9.41 10.94 -4.53
CA HIS A 84 -10.62 10.11 -4.40
C HIS A 84 -10.44 8.68 -4.95
N ALA A 85 -9.39 8.45 -5.73
CA ALA A 85 -9.15 7.17 -6.39
C ALA A 85 -8.60 6.12 -5.41
N LYS A 86 -9.11 4.89 -5.51
CA LYS A 86 -8.58 3.72 -4.82
C LYS A 86 -8.10 2.71 -5.86
N CYS A 87 -6.81 2.40 -5.85
CA CYS A 87 -6.21 1.49 -6.81
C CYS A 87 -4.99 0.82 -6.18
N TYR A 88 -4.88 -0.49 -6.37
CA TYR A 88 -3.75 -1.29 -5.91
C TYR A 88 -3.28 -2.11 -7.09
N LEU A 89 -1.99 -2.08 -7.38
CA LEU A 89 -1.39 -2.80 -8.50
C LEU A 89 0.08 -3.08 -8.23
N ASN A 90 0.58 -4.14 -8.84
CA ASN A 90 2.00 -4.46 -8.94
C ASN A 90 2.38 -4.59 -10.42
N GLU A 91 3.57 -5.10 -10.71
CA GLU A 91 4.04 -5.30 -12.10
C GLU A 91 3.35 -6.42 -12.87
N GLU A 92 2.72 -7.38 -12.19
CA GLU A 92 1.96 -8.48 -12.82
C GLU A 92 0.51 -8.01 -13.01
N LEU A 93 0.25 -7.38 -14.17
CA LEU A 93 -1.08 -6.93 -14.60
C LEU A 93 -1.96 -8.07 -15.11
#